data_AF-A0A7W0NMP2-F1
#
_entry.id   AF-A0A7W0NMP2-F1
#
_cell.length_a   1.000
_cell.length_b   1.000
_cell.length_c   1.000
_cell.angle_alpha   90.00
_cell.angle_beta   90.00
_cell.angle_gamma   90.00
#
_symmetry.space_group_name_H-M   'P 1'
#
loop_
_entity.id
_entity.type
_entity.pdbx_description
1 polymer ?
#
loop_
_entity_poly.entity_id
_entity_poly.type
_entity_poly.pdbx_seq_one_letter_code
_entity_poly.pdbx_strand_id
1 'polypeptide(L)' 'MSPKGFFTDTTVCIGCKACEVACKQWNQLPDDGLFFTGMSLDNTVDVGAST' A
#
# COMPACT_ATOMS: atom_id res chain seq x y z
N MET A 1 -0.98 2.86 29.77
CA MET A 1 -0.46 2.94 28.39
C MET A 1 -1.58 3.51 27.53
N SER A 2 -1.41 4.68 26.93
CA SER A 2 -2.44 5.26 26.06
C SER A 2 -2.44 4.59 24.68
N PRO A 3 -3.60 4.26 24.09
CA PRO A 3 -3.67 3.64 22.76
C PRO A 3 -3.10 4.55 21.68
N LYS A 4 -2.54 3.94 20.63
CA LYS A 4 -2.05 4.61 19.43
C LYS A 4 -3.02 4.37 18.28
N GLY A 5 -3.14 5.35 17.39
CA GLY A 5 -3.98 5.26 16.19
C GLY A 5 -3.29 5.92 15.00
N PHE A 6 -3.73 5.54 13.80
CA PHE A 6 -3.27 6.12 12.54
C PHE A 6 -4.45 6.84 11.88
N PHE A 7 -4.23 8.07 11.41
CA PHE A 7 -5.27 8.89 10.79
C PHE A 7 -4.97 9.05 9.30
N THR A 8 -5.95 8.70 8.47
CA THR A 8 -5.89 8.82 7.01
C THR A 8 -7.08 9.64 6.54
N ASP A 9 -6.83 10.81 5.97
CA ASP A 9 -7.85 11.64 5.34
C ASP A 9 -7.95 11.29 3.84
N THR A 10 -9.08 10.74 3.44
CA THR A 10 -9.33 10.32 2.04
C THR A 10 -9.68 11.50 1.14
N THR A 11 -10.04 12.66 1.68
CA THR A 11 -10.37 13.85 0.88
C THR A 11 -9.13 14.48 0.23
N VAL A 12 -7.95 14.26 0.80
CA VAL A 12 -6.65 14.71 0.28
C VAL A 12 -5.83 13.59 -0.35
N CYS A 13 -6.30 12.34 -0.25
CA CYS A 13 -5.62 11.17 -0.79
C CYS A 13 -5.66 11.19 -2.32
N ILE A 14 -4.48 11.20 -2.96
CA ILE A 14 -4.35 11.20 -4.42
C ILE A 14 -4.15 9.79 -5.02
N GLY A 15 -4.19 8.74 -4.20
CA GLY A 15 -4.00 7.36 -4.68
C GLY A 15 -2.60 7.06 -5.22
N CYS A 16 -1.55 7.75 -4.77
CA CYS A 16 -0.18 7.57 -5.27
C CYS A 16 0.51 6.26 -4.84
N LYS A 17 -0.12 5.47 -3.97
CA LYS A 17 0.39 4.17 -3.48
C LYS A 17 1.72 4.22 -2.71
N ALA A 18 2.15 5.40 -2.27
CA ALA A 18 3.38 5.57 -1.50
C ALA A 18 3.37 4.83 -0.15
N CYS A 19 2.20 4.65 0.47
CA CYS A 19 2.04 3.87 1.69
C CYS A 19 2.41 2.40 1.50
N GLU A 20 2.10 1.80 0.35
CA GLU A 20 2.46 0.41 0.03
C GLU A 20 3.99 0.29 -0.18
N VAL A 21 4.58 1.21 -0.96
CA VAL A 21 6.04 1.26 -1.17
C VAL A 21 6.79 1.41 0.15
N ALA A 22 6.35 2.32 1.03
CA ALA A 22 6.98 2.54 2.32
C ALA A 22 6.87 1.30 3.24
N CYS A 23 5.72 0.63 3.24
CA CYS A 23 5.51 -0.60 4.01
C CYS A 23 6.50 -1.69 3.58
N LYS A 24 6.61 -1.94 2.26
CA LYS A 24 7.49 -2.97 1.71
C LYS A 24 8.96 -2.65 1.97
N GLN A 25 9.37 -1.39 1.75
CA GLN A 25 10.75 -0.96 2.00
C GLN A 25 11.16 -1.11 3.46
N TRP A 26 10.31 -0.65 4.39
CA TRP A 26 10.62 -0.69 5.82
C TRP A 26 10.68 -2.12 6.36
N ASN A 27 9.80 -2.99 5.88
CA ASN A 27 9.71 -4.38 6.32
C ASN A 27 10.50 -5.36 5.44
N GLN A 28 11.24 -4.86 4.44
CA GLN A 28 12.03 -5.67 3.50
C GLN A 28 11.22 -6.77 2.81
N LEU A 29 9.95 -6.48 2.48
CA LEU A 29 9.08 -7.39 1.75
C LEU A 29 9.46 -7.40 0.26
N PRO A 30 9.28 -8.54 -0.44
CA PRO A 30 9.51 -8.62 -1.87
C PRO A 30 8.58 -7.67 -2.65
N ASP A 31 9.04 -7.25 -3.83
CA ASP A 31 8.21 -6.57 -4.80
C ASP A 31 7.54 -7.63 -5.69
N ASP A 32 6.23 -7.51 -5.88
CA ASP A 32 5.43 -8.43 -6.70
C ASP A 32 5.43 -8.03 -8.18
N GLY A 33 6.09 -6.92 -8.51
CA GLY A 33 6.25 -6.39 -9.86
C GLY A 33 5.21 -5.34 -10.26
N LEU A 34 5.55 -4.54 -11.26
CA LEU A 34 4.72 -3.44 -11.77
C LEU A 34 3.93 -3.89 -12.99
N PHE A 35 2.85 -4.65 -12.77
CA PHE A 35 1.98 -5.14 -13.84
C PHE A 35 0.67 -4.35 -13.91
N PHE A 36 0.31 -3.89 -15.10
CA PHE A 36 -1.01 -3.30 -15.32
C PHE A 36 -2.02 -4.41 -15.60
N THR A 37 -2.90 -4.68 -14.64
CA THR A 37 -3.87 -5.78 -14.74
C THR A 37 -5.12 -5.41 -15.54
N GLY A 38 -5.39 -4.12 -15.73
CA GLY A 38 -6.59 -3.62 -16.41
C GLY A 38 -7.88 -3.79 -15.61
N MET A 39 -7.84 -4.40 -14.41
CA MET A 39 -8.99 -4.55 -13.52
C MET A 39 -9.25 -3.28 -12.71
N SER A 40 -8.18 -2.54 -12.42
CA SER A 40 -8.21 -1.30 -11.64
C SER A 40 -6.91 -0.51 -11.83
N LEU A 41 -6.85 0.69 -11.23
CA LEU A 41 -5.64 1.52 -11.19
C LEU A 41 -4.69 1.14 -10.04
N ASP A 42 -5.09 0.21 -9.17
CA ASP A 42 -4.21 -0.42 -8.21
C ASP A 42 -3.57 -1.67 -8.82
N ASN A 43 -2.27 -1.60 -9.09
CA ASN A 43 -1.51 -2.73 -9.63
C ASN A 43 -1.30 -3.86 -8.61
N THR A 44 -1.88 -3.76 -7.41
CA THR A 44 -1.64 -4.65 -6.26
C THR A 44 -2.47 -5.93 -6.35
N VAL A 45 -3.69 -5.89 -6.93
CA VAL A 45 -4.64 -7.02 -7.11
C VAL A 45 -5.14 -7.64 -5.79
N ASP A 46 -4.22 -8.08 -4.93
CA ASP A 46 -4.47 -8.69 -3.63
C ASP A 46 -3.47 -8.15 -2.59
N VAL A 47 -3.88 -8.12 -1.31
CA VAL A 47 -3.03 -7.63 -0.21
C VAL A 47 -2.83 -8.77 0.79
N GLY A 48 -1.58 -9.10 1.08
CA GLY A 48 -1.22 -10.24 1.92
C GLY A 48 -0.01 -9.95 2.82
N ALA A 49 0.30 -10.88 3.72
CA ALA A 49 1.46 -10.73 4.60
C ALA A 49 2.80 -10.73 3.86
N SER A 50 2.80 -11.19 2.60
CA SER A 50 3.98 -11.41 1.76
C SER A 50 3.90 -10.68 0.42
N THR A 51 2.80 -9.95 0.16
CA THR A 51 2.38 -9.39 -1.14
C THR A 51 1.75 -8.02 -0.92
#